data_AF-A0A4R4ELY2-F1
#
_entry.id   AF-A0A4R4ELY2-F1
#
_cell.length_a   1.000
_cell.length_b   1.000
_cell.length_c   1.000
_cell.angle_alpha   90.00
_cell.angle_beta   90.00
_cell.angle_gamma   90.00
#
_symmetry.space_group_name_H-M   'P 1'
#
loop_
_entity.id
_entity.type
_entity.pdbx_description
1 polymer ?
#
loop_
_entity_poly.entity_id
_entity_poly.type
_entity_poly.pdbx_seq_one_letter_code
_entity_poly.pdbx_strand_id
1 'polypeptide(L)'
;MKMKESLAATGDRLARTLCASAAPQIEHVPNKHVDGQMDQVETRRCEAGTSTIYRGATTSDPNGLPIFVQVNVQGAGLPPYLEIGQPVERVTQFLGKPQETGPGTITYGLSMEGIDTATILHAGGQVTSVRWEWVVD
;
A
#
# COMPACT_ATOMS: atom_id res chain seq x y z
N MET A 1 11.86 14.83 3.69
CA MET A 1 11.05 14.05 4.66
C MET A 1 9.55 14.22 4.41
N LYS A 2 9.00 15.45 4.40
CA LYS A 2 7.56 15.74 4.17
C LYS A 2 6.88 15.02 2.99
N MET A 3 7.58 14.80 1.88
CA MET A 3 6.98 14.13 0.71
C MET A 3 6.80 12.62 0.91
N LYS A 4 7.67 11.97 1.69
CA LYS A 4 7.52 10.54 2.03
C LYS A 4 6.39 10.32 3.02
N GLU A 5 6.22 11.24 3.98
CA GLU A 5 5.06 11.25 4.88
C GLU A 5 3.75 11.38 4.09
N SER A 6 3.73 12.23 3.05
CA SER A 6 2.59 12.35 2.14
C SER A 6 2.32 11.07 1.34
N LEU A 7 3.37 10.32 0.96
CA LEU A 7 3.23 9.05 0.25
C LEU A 7 2.69 7.93 1.16
N ALA A 8 3.15 7.87 2.41
CA ALA A 8 2.64 6.93 3.40
C ALA A 8 1.16 7.20 3.72
N ALA A 9 0.79 8.47 3.96
CA ALA A 9 -0.60 8.86 4.20
C ALA A 9 -1.52 8.57 3.01
N THR A 10 -1.00 8.69 1.78
CA THR A 10 -1.73 8.30 0.57
C THR A 10 -2.04 6.81 0.58
N GLY A 11 -1.04 5.97 0.89
CA GLY A 11 -1.21 4.52 1.00
C GLY A 11 -2.23 4.14 2.08
N ASP A 12 -2.11 4.65 3.30
CA ASP A 12 -3.05 4.35 4.40
C ASP A 12 -4.49 4.69 4.02
N ARG A 13 -4.70 5.90 3.47
CA ARG A 13 -6.02 6.31 2.99
C ARG A 13 -6.56 5.34 1.94
N LEU A 14 -5.76 4.99 0.94
CA LEU A 14 -6.17 4.07 -0.13
C LEU A 14 -6.45 2.66 0.41
N ALA A 15 -5.67 2.15 1.36
CA ALA A 15 -5.93 0.84 1.95
C ALA A 15 -7.33 0.78 2.61
N ARG A 16 -7.80 1.89 3.15
CA ARG A 16 -9.10 1.99 3.82
C ARG A 16 -10.27 2.30 2.88
N THR A 17 -10.02 2.99 1.76
CA THR A 17 -11.08 3.42 0.83
C THR A 17 -11.16 2.61 -0.45
N LEU A 18 -10.04 2.06 -0.93
CA LEU A 18 -9.99 1.27 -2.16
C LEU A 18 -10.82 -0.01 -1.97
N CYS A 19 -11.73 -0.24 -2.90
CA CYS A 19 -12.66 -1.37 -2.88
C CYS A 19 -13.53 -1.44 -1.61
N ALA A 20 -13.82 -0.30 -0.95
CA ALA A 20 -14.64 -0.26 0.26
C ALA A 20 -16.09 -0.75 0.05
N SER A 21 -16.60 -0.77 -1.18
CA SER A 21 -17.90 -1.37 -1.52
C SER A 21 -17.86 -2.88 -1.77
N ALA A 22 -16.67 -3.46 -1.96
CA ALA A 22 -16.51 -4.90 -2.17
C ALA A 22 -16.63 -5.66 -0.84
N ALA A 23 -17.22 -6.86 -0.90
CA ALA A 23 -17.25 -7.77 0.24
C ALA A 23 -15.82 -8.22 0.60
N PRO A 24 -15.45 -8.25 1.90
CA PRO A 24 -14.15 -8.72 2.32
C PRO A 24 -14.05 -10.25 2.22
N GLN A 25 -12.92 -10.74 1.72
CA GLN A 25 -12.45 -12.09 1.98
C GLN A 25 -11.73 -12.07 3.34
N ILE A 26 -12.22 -12.87 4.29
CA ILE A 26 -11.70 -12.90 5.66
C ILE A 26 -10.91 -14.20 5.86
N GLU A 27 -9.66 -14.07 6.30
CA GLU A 27 -8.82 -15.16 6.76
C GLU A 27 -8.56 -15.00 8.26
N HIS A 28 -8.55 -16.11 9.00
CA HIS A 28 -8.17 -16.11 10.41
C HIS A 28 -6.75 -16.60 10.55
N VAL A 29 -5.89 -15.83 11.22
CA VAL A 29 -4.48 -16.12 11.40
C VAL A 29 -4.15 -16.19 12.89
N PRO A 30 -3.28 -17.10 13.35
CA PRO A 30 -2.83 -17.10 14.74
C PRO A 30 -2.13 -15.79 15.09
N ASN A 31 -2.47 -15.22 16.24
CA ASN A 31 -1.76 -14.06 16.79
C ASN A 31 -0.34 -14.51 17.22
N LYS A 32 0.69 -13.77 16.81
CA LYS A 32 2.09 -14.14 17.08
C LYS A 32 2.56 -13.84 18.51
N HIS A 33 1.82 -13.00 19.24
CA HIS A 33 2.18 -12.48 20.56
C HIS A 33 1.32 -13.05 21.69
N VAL A 34 0.16 -13.61 21.37
CA VAL A 34 -0.80 -14.15 22.33
C VAL A 34 -1.25 -15.55 21.91
N ASP A 35 -0.77 -16.56 22.63
CA ASP A 35 -1.09 -17.96 22.36
C ASP A 35 -2.59 -18.23 22.41
N GLY A 36 -3.10 -18.96 21.41
CA GLY A 36 -4.50 -19.35 21.31
C GLY A 36 -5.44 -18.22 20.85
N GLN A 37 -4.94 -17.01 20.60
CA GLN A 37 -5.71 -15.94 19.98
C GLN A 37 -5.63 -16.01 18.45
N MET A 38 -6.76 -15.76 17.79
CA MET A 38 -6.85 -15.64 16.34
C MET A 38 -7.16 -14.19 15.97
N ASP A 39 -6.42 -13.67 15.01
CA ASP A 39 -6.65 -12.37 14.40
C ASP A 39 -7.26 -12.56 13.00
N GLN A 40 -7.72 -11.47 12.39
CA GLN A 40 -8.36 -11.49 11.08
C GLN A 40 -7.56 -10.68 10.07
N VAL A 41 -7.47 -11.21 8.85
CA VAL A 41 -6.96 -10.51 7.68
C VAL A 41 -8.12 -10.34 6.71
N GLU A 42 -8.49 -9.09 6.43
CA GLU A 42 -9.55 -8.74 5.50
C GLU A 42 -8.93 -8.26 4.18
N THR A 43 -9.12 -9.02 3.11
CA THR A 43 -8.74 -8.60 1.76
C THR A 43 -9.97 -8.21 0.95
N ARG A 44 -9.95 -7.02 0.34
CA ARG A 44 -10.97 -6.54 -0.59
C ARG A 44 -10.36 -6.41 -1.98
N ARG A 45 -11.09 -6.85 -2.99
CA ARG A 45 -10.69 -6.76 -4.40
C ARG A 45 -11.80 -6.16 -5.24
N CYS A 46 -11.41 -5.30 -6.17
CA CYS A 46 -12.28 -4.70 -7.17
C CYS A 46 -11.45 -4.37 -8.41
N GLU A 47 -12.07 -3.83 -9.45
CA GLU A 47 -11.36 -3.48 -10.69
C GLU A 47 -10.21 -2.50 -10.45
N ALA A 48 -10.36 -1.60 -9.48
CA ALA A 48 -9.34 -0.59 -9.18
C ALA A 48 -8.08 -1.15 -8.51
N GLY A 49 -8.17 -2.33 -7.89
CA GLY A 49 -7.03 -2.94 -7.21
C GLY A 49 -7.40 -3.84 -6.04
N THR A 50 -6.55 -3.84 -5.02
CA THR A 50 -6.68 -4.70 -3.84
C THR A 50 -6.21 -3.98 -2.60
N SER A 51 -6.92 -4.15 -1.49
CA SER A 51 -6.53 -3.65 -0.17
C SER A 51 -6.63 -4.78 0.85
N THR A 52 -5.71 -4.76 1.82
CA THR A 52 -5.71 -5.72 2.94
C THR A 52 -5.52 -5.00 4.26
N ILE A 53 -6.42 -5.28 5.20
CA ILE A 53 -6.40 -4.76 6.57
C ILE A 53 -6.23 -5.93 7.54
N TYR A 54 -5.29 -5.80 8.47
CA TYR A 54 -5.14 -6.66 9.63
C TYR A 54 -5.99 -6.17 10.79
N ARG A 55 -6.75 -7.06 11.41
CA ARG A 55 -7.55 -6.80 12.60
C ARG A 55 -7.10 -7.73 13.71
N GLY A 56 -6.29 -7.20 14.62
CA GLY A 56 -5.95 -7.88 15.86
C GLY A 56 -7.14 -7.90 16.82
N ALA A 57 -7.39 -9.00 17.52
CA ALA A 57 -8.50 -9.05 18.50
C ALA A 57 -8.32 -8.03 19.65
N THR A 58 -7.09 -7.56 19.86
CA THR A 58 -6.69 -6.58 20.88
C THR A 58 -6.13 -5.28 20.28
N THR A 59 -6.28 -5.04 18.97
CA THR A 59 -5.73 -3.81 18.36
C THR A 59 -6.40 -2.55 18.91
N SER A 60 -5.60 -1.51 19.14
CA SER A 60 -6.09 -0.20 19.58
C SER A 60 -6.74 0.61 18.45
N ASP A 61 -6.45 0.28 17.18
CA ASP A 61 -7.12 0.89 16.03
C ASP A 61 -8.40 0.10 15.71
N PRO A 62 -9.60 0.63 16.01
CA PRO A 62 -10.87 -0.06 15.71
C PRO A 62 -11.08 -0.28 14.21
N ASN A 63 -10.38 0.47 13.35
CA ASN A 63 -10.46 0.33 11.91
C ASN A 63 -9.48 -0.70 11.35
N GLY A 64 -8.64 -1.30 12.20
CA GLY A 64 -7.58 -2.23 11.80
C GLY A 64 -6.37 -1.53 11.16
N LEU A 65 -5.29 -2.29 11.01
CA LEU A 65 -4.01 -1.82 10.50
C LEU A 65 -3.88 -2.17 9.01
N PRO A 66 -3.64 -1.22 8.11
CA PRO A 66 -3.28 -1.52 6.73
C PRO A 66 -2.00 -2.34 6.66
N ILE A 67 -2.02 -3.39 5.85
CA ILE A 67 -0.82 -4.22 5.59
C ILE A 67 -0.46 -4.26 4.11
N PHE A 68 -1.44 -3.99 3.24
CA PHE A 68 -1.24 -3.96 1.81
C PHE A 68 -2.27 -3.07 1.12
N VAL A 69 -1.85 -2.33 0.11
CA VAL A 69 -2.76 -1.83 -0.92
C VAL A 69 -2.05 -1.76 -2.26
N GLN A 70 -2.74 -2.14 -3.32
CA GLN A 70 -2.26 -2.03 -4.69
C GLN A 70 -3.34 -1.39 -5.56
N VAL A 71 -2.93 -0.39 -6.34
CA VAL A 71 -3.79 0.34 -7.28
C VAL A 71 -3.32 0.07 -8.71
N ASN A 72 -4.25 -0.30 -9.58
CA ASN A 72 -3.97 -0.74 -10.96
C ASN A 72 -4.67 0.12 -12.03
N VAL A 73 -5.51 1.09 -11.63
CA VAL A 73 -6.30 1.91 -12.56
C VAL A 73 -6.14 3.39 -12.29
N GLN A 74 -6.36 4.19 -13.33
CA GLN A 74 -6.41 5.65 -13.23
C GLN A 74 -7.63 6.13 -12.42
N GLY A 75 -7.49 7.28 -11.76
CA GLY A 75 -8.61 7.93 -11.08
C GLY A 75 -9.02 7.25 -9.78
N ALA A 76 -8.21 6.29 -9.29
CA ALA A 76 -8.40 5.63 -8.01
C ALA A 76 -7.99 6.50 -6.80
N GLY A 77 -7.66 7.77 -7.03
CA GLY A 77 -7.28 8.71 -5.98
C GLY A 77 -5.78 8.76 -5.71
N LEU A 78 -4.95 8.34 -6.67
CA LEU A 78 -3.51 8.57 -6.61
C LEU A 78 -3.19 10.07 -6.84
N PRO A 79 -2.11 10.60 -6.25
CA PRO A 79 -1.62 11.92 -6.60
C PRO A 79 -1.25 12.00 -8.10
N PRO A 80 -1.40 13.17 -8.75
CA PRO A 80 -1.18 13.29 -10.21
C PRO A 80 0.22 12.88 -10.71
N TYR A 81 1.25 12.94 -9.86
CA TYR A 81 2.61 12.52 -10.23
C TYR A 81 2.80 11.00 -10.18
N LEU A 82 1.87 10.28 -9.56
CA LEU A 82 1.92 8.84 -9.26
C LEU A 82 0.80 8.06 -9.98
N GLU A 83 -0.07 8.76 -10.71
CA GLU A 83 -1.20 8.15 -11.40
C GLU A 83 -0.78 7.12 -12.46
N ILE A 84 -1.65 6.14 -12.68
CA ILE A 84 -1.40 5.08 -13.66
C ILE A 84 -1.28 5.68 -15.07
N GLY A 85 -0.29 5.24 -15.83
CA GLY A 85 0.08 5.78 -17.15
C GLY A 85 0.98 7.02 -17.11
N GLN A 86 1.27 7.60 -15.93
CA GLN A 86 2.23 8.69 -15.83
C GLN A 86 3.66 8.21 -16.08
N PRO A 87 4.55 9.06 -16.61
CA PRO A 87 5.97 8.75 -16.71
C PRO A 87 6.59 8.48 -15.33
N VAL A 88 7.35 7.40 -15.19
CA VAL A 88 8.03 7.04 -13.94
C VAL A 88 9.09 8.09 -13.56
N GLU A 89 9.63 8.82 -14.54
CA GLU A 89 10.54 9.95 -14.32
C GLU A 89 9.87 11.07 -13.52
N ARG A 90 8.55 11.25 -13.68
CA ARG A 90 7.80 12.23 -12.88
C ARG A 90 7.74 11.82 -11.42
N VAL A 91 7.60 10.53 -11.14
CA VAL A 91 7.63 9.99 -9.77
C VAL A 91 8.97 10.32 -9.12
N THR A 92 10.10 10.08 -9.80
CA THR A 92 11.44 10.33 -9.24
C THR A 92 11.76 11.82 -9.14
N GLN A 93 11.23 12.67 -10.02
CA GLN A 93 11.34 14.13 -9.88
C GLN A 93 10.62 14.65 -8.63
N PHE A 94 9.42 14.13 -8.34
CA PHE A 94 8.62 14.57 -7.19
C PHE A 94 9.08 13.94 -5.88
N LEU A 95 9.31 12.63 -5.84
CA LEU A 95 9.66 11.90 -4.61
C LEU A 95 11.17 11.89 -4.33
N GLY A 96 11.99 12.24 -5.33
CA GLY A 96 13.44 12.13 -5.27
C GLY A 96 13.94 10.71 -5.55
N LYS A 97 15.17 10.45 -5.13
CA LYS A 97 15.86 9.17 -5.37
C LYS A 97 15.15 8.02 -4.62
N PRO A 98 14.80 6.92 -5.31
CA PRO A 98 14.26 5.73 -4.65
C PRO A 98 15.32 5.02 -3.80
N GLN A 99 14.87 4.17 -2.89
CA GLN A 99 15.73 3.28 -2.12
C GLN A 99 16.31 2.18 -3.02
N GLU A 100 15.48 1.63 -3.90
CA GLU A 100 15.85 0.57 -4.83
C GLU A 100 15.27 0.84 -6.23
N THR A 101 15.97 0.39 -7.26
CA THR A 101 15.53 0.44 -8.66
C THR A 101 15.85 -0.89 -9.30
N GLY A 102 14.83 -1.55 -9.83
CA GLY A 102 14.93 -2.82 -10.53
C GLY A 102 14.31 -2.76 -11.93
N PRO A 103 14.41 -3.85 -12.71
CA PRO A 103 13.74 -3.94 -14.00
C PRO A 103 12.21 -3.83 -13.83
N GLY A 104 11.64 -2.70 -14.26
CA GLY A 104 10.20 -2.45 -14.19
C GLY A 104 9.67 -2.09 -12.80
N THR A 105 10.55 -1.81 -11.83
CA THR A 105 10.16 -1.40 -10.48
C THR A 105 11.05 -0.30 -9.90
N ILE A 106 10.45 0.61 -9.13
CA ILE A 106 11.16 1.50 -8.22
C ILE A 106 10.53 1.44 -6.83
N THR A 107 11.35 1.42 -5.79
CA THR A 107 10.88 1.23 -4.40
C THR A 107 11.34 2.37 -3.51
N TYR A 108 10.42 2.89 -2.71
CA TYR A 108 10.65 3.92 -1.71
C TYR A 108 10.39 3.38 -0.31
N GLY A 109 11.36 3.50 0.58
CA GLY A 109 11.13 3.33 2.01
C GLY A 109 10.29 4.48 2.59
N LEU A 110 9.24 4.11 3.32
CA LEU A 110 8.27 4.99 3.96
C LEU A 110 8.58 5.25 5.44
N SER A 111 9.17 4.27 6.13
CA SER A 111 9.67 4.41 7.49
C SER A 111 11.17 4.75 7.51
N MET A 112 11.69 5.16 8.68
CA MET A 112 13.12 5.46 8.83
C MET A 112 14.00 4.24 8.56
N GLU A 113 13.51 3.05 8.86
CA GLU A 113 14.20 1.78 8.65
C GLU A 113 13.93 1.19 7.25
N GLY A 114 13.04 1.80 6.47
CA GLY A 114 12.70 1.36 5.11
C GLY A 114 11.96 0.02 5.05
N ILE A 115 11.39 -0.41 6.18
CA ILE A 115 10.63 -1.66 6.31
C ILE A 115 9.26 -1.54 5.64
N ASP A 116 8.60 -0.39 5.84
CA ASP A 116 7.38 -0.06 5.10
C ASP A 116 7.79 0.51 3.74
N THR A 117 7.16 0.02 2.68
CA THR A 117 7.57 0.37 1.32
C THR A 117 6.41 0.83 0.46
N ALA A 118 6.72 1.71 -0.48
CA ALA A 118 5.90 1.98 -1.64
C ALA A 118 6.67 1.56 -2.90
N THR A 119 6.12 0.60 -3.63
CA THR A 119 6.69 0.07 -4.88
C THR A 119 5.86 0.54 -6.06
N ILE A 120 6.50 1.16 -7.03
CA ILE A 120 5.91 1.57 -8.30
C ILE A 120 6.34 0.55 -9.34
N LEU A 121 5.38 -0.13 -9.95
CA LEU A 121 5.59 -0.97 -11.11
C LEU A 121 5.46 -0.10 -12.36
N HIS A 122 6.33 -0.31 -13.34
CA HIS A 122 6.32 0.44 -14.58
C HIS A 122 6.70 -0.43 -15.80
N ALA A 123 6.14 -0.07 -16.95
CA ALA A 123 6.43 -0.69 -18.24
C ALA A 123 6.53 0.40 -19.32
N GLY A 124 7.53 0.34 -20.19
CA GLY A 124 7.74 1.37 -21.22
C GLY A 124 7.94 2.78 -20.65
N GLY A 125 8.49 2.88 -19.43
CA GLY A 125 8.66 4.15 -18.71
C GLY A 125 7.39 4.70 -18.07
N GLN A 126 6.26 3.98 -18.12
CA GLN A 126 4.99 4.43 -17.56
C GLN A 126 4.60 3.62 -16.33
N VAL A 127 4.05 4.28 -15.31
CA VAL A 127 3.48 3.65 -14.12
C VAL A 127 2.34 2.73 -14.52
N THR A 128 2.38 1.47 -14.10
CA THR A 128 1.32 0.48 -14.36
C THR A 128 0.58 0.07 -13.10
N SER A 129 1.25 0.14 -11.95
CA SER A 129 0.66 -0.15 -10.65
C SER A 129 1.46 0.54 -9.56
N VAL A 130 0.80 0.85 -8.45
CA VAL A 130 1.46 1.35 -7.25
C VAL A 130 1.00 0.52 -6.06
N ARG A 131 1.96 0.05 -5.27
CA ARG A 131 1.74 -0.85 -4.14
C ARG A 131 2.36 -0.29 -2.89
N TRP A 132 1.66 -0.37 -1.78
CA TRP A 132 2.18 -0.14 -0.43
C TRP A 132 2.13 -1.43 0.36
N GLU A 133 3.18 -1.67 1.11
CA GLU A 133 3.33 -2.81 2.01
C GLU A 133 3.81 -2.29 3.35
N TRP A 134 3.06 -2.61 4.41
CA TRP A 134 3.43 -2.28 5.78
C TRP A 134 3.69 -3.55 6.55
N VAL A 135 4.73 -3.54 7.37
CA VAL A 135 4.99 -4.66 8.26
C VAL A 135 4.13 -4.51 9.50
N VAL A 136 3.42 -5.58 9.83
CA VAL A 136 2.76 -5.75 11.12
C VAL A 136 3.58 -6.75 11.90
N ASP A 137 4.15 -6.28 13.00
CA ASP A 137 4.68 -7.11 14.07
C ASP A 137 3.60 -7.31 15.12
#